data_AF-A0A1H3HDS3-F1
#
_entry.id   AF-A0A1H3HDS3-F1
#
_cell.length_a   1.000
_cell.length_b   1.000
_cell.length_c   1.000
_cell.angle_alpha   90.00
_cell.angle_beta   90.00
_cell.angle_gamma   90.00
#
_symmetry.space_group_name_H-M   'P 1'
#
loop_
_entity.id
_entity.type
_entity.pdbx_description
1 polymer ?
#
loop_
_entity_poly.entity_id
_entity_poly.type
_entity_poly.pdbx_seq_one_letter_code
_entity_poly.pdbx_strand_id
1 'polypeptide(L)'
;MTKKELSQLYWLNREIEQYKKRLKELEDLSTNDTTGEITGMPHGTGSSDKVGNCAAEMADLKALIELSIQKCWYELNRLNRYIEGVGDSLIRQILIYRYVNGFTWNQVAANIGGGNTADGVKKACYRFLDKN
;
A
#
# COMPACT_ATOMS: atom_id res chain seq x y z
N MET A 1 13.26 13.63 9.98
CA MET A 1 12.04 12.99 9.45
C MET A 1 11.42 12.18 10.58
N THR A 2 10.12 12.32 10.80
CA THR A 2 9.41 11.73 11.94
C THR A 2 9.02 10.26 11.71
N LYS A 3 8.74 9.53 12.79
CA LYS A 3 8.19 8.16 12.74
C LYS A 3 6.90 8.07 11.91
N LYS A 4 6.06 9.11 11.96
CA LYS A 4 4.81 9.18 11.20
C LYS A 4 5.10 9.25 9.70
N GLU A 5 5.99 10.16 9.31
CA GLU A 5 6.40 10.34 7.91
C GLU A 5 7.07 9.08 7.35
N LEU A 6 7.99 8.47 8.09
CA LEU A 6 8.63 7.20 7.71
C LEU A 6 7.64 6.06 7.47
N SER A 7 6.48 6.09 8.12
CA SER A 7 5.45 5.06 7.96
C SER A 7 4.47 5.34 6.82
N GLN A 8 4.59 6.47 6.13
CA GLN A 8 3.61 6.90 5.12
C GLN A 8 3.55 5.93 3.94
N LEU A 9 4.69 5.43 3.47
CA LEU A 9 4.75 4.47 2.38
C LEU A 9 3.96 3.18 2.69
N TYR A 10 4.04 2.70 3.95
CA TYR A 10 3.28 1.54 4.39
C TYR A 10 1.76 1.76 4.28
N TRP A 11 1.27 2.94 4.71
CA TRP A 11 -0.16 3.25 4.65
C TRP A 11 -0.66 3.45 3.22
N LEU A 12 0.10 4.14 2.37
CA LEU A 12 -0.23 4.31 0.95
C LEU A 12 -0.34 2.94 0.25
N ASN A 13 0.58 2.01 0.51
CA ASN A 13 0.49 0.65 -0.03
C ASN A 13 -0.78 -0.08 0.46
N ARG A 14 -1.19 0.11 1.71
CA ARG A 14 -2.44 -0.48 2.22
C ARG A 14 -3.69 0.12 1.58
N GLU A 15 -3.71 1.42 1.32
CA GLU A 15 -4.80 2.07 0.59
C GLU A 15 -4.92 1.50 -0.83
N ILE A 16 -3.80 1.32 -1.53
CA ILE A 16 -3.77 0.68 -2.85
C ILE A 16 -4.39 -0.72 -2.80
N GLU A 17 -4.02 -1.54 -1.81
CA GLU A 17 -4.57 -2.89 -1.68
C GLU A 17 -6.08 -2.88 -1.37
N GLN A 18 -6.57 -1.89 -0.63
CA GLN A 18 -8.00 -1.71 -0.40
C GLN A 18 -8.73 -1.32 -1.70
N TYR A 19 -8.18 -0.39 -2.48
CA TYR A 19 -8.76 -0.01 -3.77
C TYR A 19 -8.78 -1.17 -4.76
N LYS A 20 -7.70 -1.95 -4.84
CA LYS A 20 -7.65 -3.16 -5.68
C LYS A 20 -8.69 -4.19 -5.26
N LYS A 21 -8.86 -4.40 -3.95
CA LYS A 21 -9.89 -5.32 -3.44
C LYS A 21 -11.28 -4.86 -3.85
N ARG A 22 -11.59 -3.57 -3.67
CA ARG A 22 -12.89 -3.00 -4.07
C ARG A 22 -13.12 -3.09 -5.57
N LEU A 23 -12.09 -2.79 -6.37
CA LEU A 23 -12.16 -2.90 -7.83
C LEU A 23 -12.48 -4.35 -8.25
N LYS A 24 -11.81 -5.32 -7.64
CA LYS A 24 -12.07 -6.74 -7.89
C LYS A 24 -13.51 -7.15 -7.53
N GLU A 25 -14.02 -6.68 -6.39
CA GLU A 25 -15.42 -6.95 -5.99
C GLU A 25 -16.42 -6.41 -7.02
N LEU A 26 -16.18 -5.22 -7.59
CA LEU A 26 -17.02 -4.66 -8.65
C LEU A 26 -16.90 -5.44 -9.97
N GLU A 27 -15.69 -5.85 -10.33
CA GLU A 27 -15.43 -6.69 -11.51
C GLU A 27 -16.17 -8.04 -11.41
N ASP A 28 -16.11 -8.68 -10.24
CA ASP A 28 -16.81 -9.94 -9.96
C ASP A 28 -18.34 -9.76 -10.01
N LEU A 29 -18.89 -8.69 -9.43
CA LEU A 29 -20.32 -8.39 -9.49
C LEU A 29 -20.81 -8.17 -10.94
N SER A 30 -20.06 -7.39 -11.72
CA SER A 30 -20.42 -7.12 -13.13
C SER A 30 -20.43 -8.39 -14.00
N THR A 31 -19.54 -9.34 -13.70
CA THR A 31 -19.46 -10.62 -14.43
C THR A 31 -20.61 -11.56 -14.04
N ASN A 32 -20.98 -11.58 -12.75
CA ASN A 32 -22.05 -12.44 -12.25
C ASN A 32 -23.44 -11.95 -12.65
N ASP A 33 -23.68 -10.63 -12.68
CA ASP A 33 -24.96 -10.05 -13.16
C ASP A 33 -25.19 -10.30 -14.66
N THR A 34 -24.12 -10.53 -15.43
CA THR A 34 -24.21 -10.78 -16.88
C THR A 34 -24.54 -12.25 -17.22
N THR A 35 -24.48 -13.18 -16.27
CA THR A 35 -24.71 -14.63 -16.51
C THR A 35 -26.12 -15.14 -16.14
N GLY A 36 -27.01 -14.26 -15.68
CA GLY A 36 -28.41 -14.58 -15.36
C GLY A 36 -29.41 -14.11 -16.43
N GLU A 37 -29.95 -15.08 -17.19
CA GLU A 37 -31.22 -15.04 -17.95
C GLU A 37 -31.37 -14.07 -19.15
N ILE A 38 -31.17 -14.63 -20.36
CA ILE A 38 -31.97 -14.26 -21.54
C ILE A 38 -32.55 -15.53 -22.16
N THR A 39 -33.70 -15.99 -21.66
CA THR A 39 -34.75 -16.57 -22.52
C THR A 39 -36.13 -16.21 -21.97
N GLY A 40 -36.55 -14.97 -22.27
CA GLY A 40 -37.96 -14.61 -22.43
C GLY A 40 -38.61 -13.88 -21.25
N MET A 41 -38.53 -12.53 -21.24
CA MET A 41 -39.63 -11.58 -20.92
C MET A 41 -39.14 -10.11 -20.83
N PRO A 42 -40.03 -9.10 -20.93
CA PRO A 42 -39.83 -7.89 -21.75
C PRO A 42 -39.04 -6.75 -21.08
N HIS A 43 -38.55 -5.83 -21.94
CA HIS A 43 -37.67 -4.71 -21.62
C HIS A 43 -38.17 -3.84 -20.45
N GLY A 44 -37.46 -3.90 -19.32
CA GLY A 44 -37.51 -2.91 -18.25
C GLY A 44 -36.30 -1.98 -18.35
N THR A 45 -36.54 -0.68 -18.53
CA THR A 45 -35.58 0.43 -18.64
C THR A 45 -34.83 0.73 -17.33
N GLY A 46 -34.12 -0.25 -16.77
CA GLY A 46 -33.44 -0.09 -15.47
C GLY A 46 -32.13 -0.88 -15.30
N SER A 47 -31.70 -1.68 -16.28
CA SER A 47 -30.42 -2.40 -16.22
C SER A 47 -29.23 -1.56 -16.71
N SER A 48 -29.43 -0.64 -17.66
CA SER A 48 -28.34 0.21 -18.22
C SER A 48 -27.72 1.12 -17.17
N ASP A 49 -28.53 1.70 -16.28
CA ASP A 49 -28.07 2.69 -15.31
C ASP A 49 -27.21 2.06 -14.21
N LYS A 50 -27.49 0.80 -13.84
CA LYS A 50 -26.69 0.05 -12.86
C LYS A 50 -25.34 -0.36 -13.43
N VAL A 51 -25.31 -0.84 -14.68
CA VAL A 51 -24.07 -1.23 -15.37
C VAL A 51 -23.20 0.00 -15.66
N GLY A 52 -23.80 1.11 -16.12
CA GLY A 52 -23.09 2.37 -16.37
C GLY A 52 -22.48 2.99 -15.11
N ASN A 53 -23.22 2.99 -13.99
CA ASN A 53 -22.70 3.46 -12.70
C ASN A 53 -21.54 2.57 -12.19
N CYS A 54 -21.62 1.26 -12.39
CA CYS A 54 -20.54 0.33 -12.04
C CYS A 54 -19.27 0.61 -12.85
N ALA A 55 -19.40 0.83 -14.17
CA ALA A 55 -18.27 1.15 -15.05
C ALA A 55 -17.57 2.46 -14.67
N ALA A 56 -18.34 3.50 -14.28
CA ALA A 56 -17.80 4.77 -13.81
C ALA A 56 -17.03 4.61 -12.49
N GLU A 57 -17.59 3.90 -11.50
CA GLU A 57 -16.93 3.63 -10.22
C GLU A 57 -15.61 2.85 -10.41
N MET A 58 -15.61 1.86 -11.32
CA MET A 58 -14.41 1.11 -11.66
C MET A 58 -13.33 1.98 -12.30
N ALA A 59 -13.70 2.91 -13.18
CA ALA A 59 -12.77 3.85 -13.79
C ALA A 59 -12.14 4.79 -12.76
N ASP A 60 -12.95 5.32 -11.84
CA ASP A 60 -12.48 6.18 -10.75
C ASP A 60 -11.52 5.43 -9.80
N LEU A 61 -11.84 4.19 -9.44
CA LEU A 61 -10.96 3.35 -8.62
C LEU A 61 -9.61 3.08 -9.31
N LYS A 62 -9.62 2.81 -10.62
CA LYS A 62 -8.39 2.63 -11.40
C LYS A 62 -7.54 3.91 -11.38
N ALA A 63 -8.15 5.08 -11.56
CA ALA A 63 -7.46 6.36 -11.47
C ALA A 63 -6.89 6.62 -10.05
N LEU A 64 -7.64 6.29 -8.99
CA LEU A 64 -7.17 6.41 -7.61
C LEU A 64 -6.00 5.48 -7.31
N ILE A 65 -6.01 4.25 -7.84
CA ILE A 65 -4.89 3.32 -7.72
C ILE A 65 -3.65 3.90 -8.39
N GLU A 66 -3.77 4.39 -9.63
CA GLU A 66 -2.65 4.96 -10.36
C GLU A 66 -2.04 6.19 -9.65
N LEU A 67 -2.90 7.11 -9.21
CA LEU A 67 -2.48 8.27 -8.42
C LEU A 67 -1.77 7.85 -7.12
N SER A 68 -2.27 6.82 -6.46
CA SER A 68 -1.68 6.31 -5.21
C SER A 68 -0.34 5.61 -5.45
N ILE A 69 -0.19 4.88 -6.56
CA ILE A 69 1.10 4.31 -6.98
C ILE A 69 2.12 5.44 -7.20
N GLN A 70 1.74 6.51 -7.90
CA GLN A 70 2.61 7.67 -8.07
C GLN A 70 3.03 8.28 -6.72
N LYS A 71 2.10 8.44 -5.78
CA LYS A 71 2.41 8.89 -4.41
C LYS A 71 3.40 7.95 -3.70
N CYS A 72 3.24 6.63 -3.84
CA CYS A 72 4.21 5.66 -3.30
C CYS A 72 5.60 5.86 -3.89
N TRP A 73 5.73 6.11 -5.19
CA TRP A 73 7.02 6.39 -5.82
C TRP A 73 7.68 7.65 -5.26
N TYR A 74 6.92 8.74 -5.10
CA TYR A 74 7.46 9.97 -4.50
C TYR A 74 7.90 9.75 -3.06
N GLU A 75 7.09 9.04 -2.26
CA GLU A 75 7.44 8.75 -0.87
C GLU A 75 8.64 7.82 -0.77
N LEU A 76 8.70 6.75 -1.57
CA LEU A 76 9.85 5.84 -1.63
C LEU A 76 11.15 6.60 -1.93
N ASN A 77 11.13 7.48 -2.93
CA ASN A 77 12.28 8.31 -3.28
C ASN A 77 12.67 9.27 -2.15
N ARG A 78 11.67 9.84 -1.45
CA ARG A 78 11.90 10.70 -0.29
C ARG A 78 12.53 9.93 0.87
N LEU A 79 12.06 8.71 1.15
CA LEU A 79 12.63 7.84 2.18
C LEU A 79 14.09 7.47 1.84
N ASN A 80 14.34 7.04 0.60
CA ASN A 80 15.69 6.65 0.17
C ASN A 80 16.69 7.82 0.31
N ARG A 81 16.33 9.03 -0.15
CA ARG A 81 17.19 10.22 0.01
C ARG A 81 17.51 10.53 1.48
N TYR A 82 16.52 10.42 2.37
CA TYR A 82 16.77 10.62 3.80
C TYR A 82 17.71 9.53 4.36
N ILE A 83 17.45 8.27 4.02
CA ILE A 83 18.24 7.13 4.49
C ILE A 83 19.69 7.25 4.01
N GLU A 84 19.92 7.63 2.75
CA GLU A 84 21.26 7.85 2.20
C GLU A 84 22.07 8.89 2.99
N GLY A 85 21.40 9.91 3.56
CA GLY A 85 22.03 10.92 4.40
C GLY A 85 22.39 10.46 5.82
N VAL A 86 21.93 9.28 6.26
CA VAL A 86 22.25 8.76 7.60
C VAL A 86 23.67 8.21 7.61
N GLY A 87 24.56 8.70 8.49
CA GLY A 87 25.96 8.28 8.51
C GLY A 87 26.20 6.83 8.99
N ASP A 88 25.41 6.35 9.94
CA ASP A 88 25.54 5.00 10.51
C ASP A 88 24.94 3.93 9.56
N SER A 89 25.78 2.99 9.13
CA SER A 89 25.40 1.95 8.17
C SER A 89 24.40 0.93 8.73
N LEU A 90 24.48 0.59 10.00
CA LEU A 90 23.53 -0.31 10.66
C LEU A 90 22.16 0.36 10.76
N ILE A 91 22.12 1.64 11.13
CA ILE A 91 20.86 2.40 11.17
C ILE A 91 20.26 2.52 9.76
N ARG A 92 21.06 2.76 8.71
CA ARG A 92 20.56 2.75 7.32
C ARG A 92 19.86 1.44 6.99
N GLN A 93 20.50 0.31 7.27
CA GLN A 93 19.91 -1.02 7.03
C GLN A 93 18.61 -1.23 7.82
N ILE A 94 18.59 -0.85 9.11
CA ILE A 94 17.38 -0.94 9.95
C ILE A 94 16.24 -0.12 9.32
N LEU A 95 16.51 1.11 8.86
CA LEU A 95 15.50 1.99 8.27
C LEU A 95 14.98 1.43 6.94
N ILE A 96 15.86 0.92 6.07
CA ILE A 96 15.48 0.28 4.80
C ILE A 96 14.53 -0.88 5.07
N TYR A 97 14.96 -1.85 5.88
CA TYR A 97 14.14 -3.03 6.16
C TYR A 97 12.81 -2.66 6.82
N ARG A 98 12.82 -1.72 7.77
CA ARG A 98 11.61 -1.37 8.50
C ARG A 98 10.62 -0.56 7.68
N TYR A 99 11.07 0.47 6.98
CA TYR A 99 10.22 1.50 6.40
C TYR A 99 10.10 1.43 4.88
N VAL A 100 11.11 0.89 4.19
CA VAL A 100 11.06 0.67 2.74
C VAL A 100 10.51 -0.72 2.43
N ASN A 101 11.06 -1.78 3.04
CA ASN A 101 10.59 -3.15 2.82
C ASN A 101 9.35 -3.52 3.64
N GLY A 102 8.99 -2.72 4.64
CA GLY A 102 7.81 -2.96 5.49
C GLY A 102 7.95 -4.15 6.43
N PHE A 103 9.18 -4.58 6.76
CA PHE A 103 9.41 -5.74 7.61
C PHE A 103 8.98 -5.51 9.06
N THR A 104 8.50 -6.58 9.71
CA THR A 104 8.32 -6.63 11.16
C THR A 104 9.66 -6.51 11.88
N TRP A 105 9.68 -6.08 13.14
CA TRP A 105 10.94 -5.98 13.90
C TRP A 105 11.68 -7.32 14.05
N ASN A 106 10.95 -8.44 14.10
CA ASN A 106 11.53 -9.78 14.07
C ASN A 106 12.25 -10.05 12.75
N GLN A 107 11.62 -9.72 11.61
CA GLN A 107 12.24 -9.86 10.29
C GLN A 107 13.44 -8.91 10.14
N VAL A 108 13.35 -7.66 10.63
CA VAL A 108 14.49 -6.73 10.61
C VAL A 108 15.67 -7.32 11.38
N ALA A 109 15.45 -7.80 12.60
CA ALA A 109 16.51 -8.41 13.42
C ALA A 109 17.11 -9.66 12.75
N ALA A 110 16.27 -10.52 12.17
CA ALA A 110 16.73 -11.71 11.46
C ALA A 110 17.56 -11.38 10.20
N ASN A 111 17.18 -10.35 9.45
CA ASN A 111 17.91 -9.93 8.24
C ASN A 111 19.22 -9.21 8.57
N ILE A 112 19.29 -8.47 9.68
CA ILE A 112 20.55 -7.89 10.17
C ILE A 112 21.49 -8.98 10.70
N GLY A 113 20.94 -10.01 11.34
CA GLY A 113 21.71 -11.12 11.89
C GLY A 113 22.54 -10.71 13.11
N GLY A 114 23.62 -11.46 13.39
CA GLY A 114 24.56 -11.15 14.47
C GLY A 114 23.98 -11.26 15.89
N GLY A 115 22.93 -12.06 16.09
CA GLY A 115 22.28 -12.23 17.40
C GLY A 115 21.44 -11.03 17.84
N ASN A 116 21.12 -10.10 16.93
CA ASN A 116 20.25 -8.98 17.22
C ASN A 116 18.83 -9.44 17.60
N THR A 117 18.21 -8.75 18.55
CA THR A 117 16.81 -8.95 18.93
C THR A 117 15.92 -7.88 18.31
N ALA A 118 14.65 -8.20 18.10
CA ALA A 118 13.65 -7.26 17.59
C ALA A 118 13.54 -5.99 18.44
N ASP A 119 13.59 -6.13 19.77
CA ASP A 119 13.56 -4.98 20.68
C ASP A 119 14.85 -4.15 20.62
N GLY A 120 16.01 -4.80 20.48
CA GLY A 120 17.30 -4.13 20.32
C GLY A 120 17.35 -3.22 19.08
N VAL A 121 17.01 -3.77 17.91
CA VAL A 121 17.00 -3.00 16.65
C VAL A 121 15.93 -1.91 16.65
N LYS A 122 14.77 -2.16 17.26
CA LYS A 122 13.71 -1.16 17.44
C LYS A 122 14.18 0.03 18.29
N LYS A 123 14.81 -0.26 19.44
CA LYS A 123 15.35 0.77 20.34
C LYS A 123 16.48 1.55 19.67
N ALA A 124 17.36 0.90 18.92
CA ALA A 124 18.40 1.57 18.15
C ALA A 124 17.81 2.55 17.13
N CYS A 125 16.82 2.11 16.34
CA CYS A 125 16.08 2.96 15.39
C CYS A 125 15.46 4.17 16.08
N TYR A 126 14.70 3.96 17.16
CA TYR A 126 13.97 5.06 17.80
C TYR A 126 14.90 6.06 18.48
N ARG A 127 15.98 5.60 19.13
CA ARG A 127 16.99 6.52 19.68
C ARG A 127 17.65 7.37 18.62
N PHE A 128 17.86 6.83 17.42
CA PHE A 128 18.36 7.61 16.30
C PHE A 128 17.34 8.66 15.85
N LEU A 129 16.09 8.26 15.63
CA LEU A 129 15.01 9.15 15.18
C LEU A 129 14.61 10.21 16.22
N ASP A 130 14.79 9.95 17.51
CA ASP A 130 14.46 10.92 18.56
C ASP A 130 15.59 11.97 18.74
N LYS A 131 16.80 11.70 18.21
CA LYS A 131 17.95 12.63 18.24
C LYS A 131 18.06 13.53 17.01
N ASN A 132 17.31 13.26 15.94
CA ASN A 132 17.43 13.91 14.62
C ASN A 132 16.07 14.30 14.04
#